data_AF-A0AAE5XLK0-F1
#
_entry.id   AF-A0AAE5XLK0-F1
#
_cell.length_a   1.000
_cell.length_b   1.000
_cell.length_c   1.000
_cell.angle_alpha   90.00
_cell.angle_beta   90.00
_cell.angle_gamma   90.00
#
_symmetry.space_group_name_H-M   'P 1'
#
loop_
_entity.id
_entity.type
_entity.pdbx_description
1 polymer ?
#
loop_
_entity_poly.entity_id
_entity_poly.type
_entity_poly.pdbx_seq_one_letter_code
_entity_poly.pdbx_strand_id
1 'polypeptide(L)'
;MPAKTSTPLFVKIIKLSLLLISAVLAYFPIKNSEEFRYFFAPKVVYEVKGYQGDGNGPEDMEILTRRVSRLGPGLFSRADFMQNDGKAFIVLTRGAANARLVEFVSQHPGNFVMRGEAPEDIWYTNTDIVESTAVSPRGDDIAVSITVTDEAYAKSGKKVNDNVGGYSYVTLDGTVISKAKLQTKLGKSIMLAGYDNSDATGLVAILNGDVMSRAYTLVKM
;
A
#
# COMPACT_ATOMS: atom_id res chain seq x y z
N MET A 1 -1.06 69.48 -0.58
CA MET A 1 -1.57 68.11 -0.88
C MET A 1 -0.49 67.36 -1.62
N PRO A 2 0.10 66.27 -1.10
CA PRO A 2 1.15 65.55 -1.81
C PRO A 2 0.54 64.70 -2.93
N ALA A 3 1.16 64.76 -4.10
CA ALA A 3 0.78 63.98 -5.28
C ALA A 3 1.00 62.49 -5.03
N LYS A 4 -0.08 61.69 -5.17
CA LYS A 4 0.01 60.23 -5.18
C LYS A 4 0.74 59.81 -6.46
N THR A 5 2.00 59.42 -6.34
CA THR A 5 2.76 58.76 -7.40
C THR A 5 2.18 57.37 -7.63
N SER A 6 1.42 57.22 -8.72
CA SER A 6 0.89 55.92 -9.13
C SER A 6 2.04 55.07 -9.69
N THR A 7 2.28 53.93 -9.08
CA THR A 7 3.29 52.98 -9.55
C THR A 7 2.89 52.48 -10.96
N PRO A 8 3.77 52.55 -11.96
CA PRO A 8 3.45 52.18 -13.33
C PRO A 8 3.04 50.70 -13.43
N LEU A 9 2.04 50.40 -14.25
CA LEU A 9 1.41 49.07 -14.37
C LEU A 9 2.42 47.95 -14.60
N PHE A 10 3.47 48.22 -15.38
CA PHE A 10 4.58 47.30 -15.66
C PHE A 10 5.32 46.83 -14.39
N VAL A 11 5.53 47.74 -13.42
CA VAL A 11 6.18 47.41 -12.15
C VAL A 11 5.26 46.58 -11.25
N LYS A 12 3.94 46.76 -11.35
CA LYS A 12 2.96 45.91 -10.66
C LYS A 12 2.92 44.50 -11.24
N ILE A 13 2.98 44.37 -12.56
CA ILE A 13 3.03 43.06 -13.25
C ILE A 13 4.30 42.31 -12.88
N ILE A 14 5.47 42.97 -12.95
CA ILE A 14 6.76 42.35 -12.57
C ILE A 14 6.75 41.89 -11.10
N LYS A 15 6.22 42.72 -10.18
CA LYS A 15 6.10 42.34 -8.77
C LYS A 15 5.17 41.15 -8.56
N LEU A 16 4.06 41.08 -9.30
CA LEU A 16 3.13 39.96 -9.24
C LEU A 16 3.75 38.66 -9.79
N SER A 17 4.49 38.75 -10.90
CA SER A 17 5.24 37.62 -11.48
C SER A 17 6.34 37.13 -10.55
N LEU A 18 7.10 38.04 -9.92
CA LEU A 18 8.13 37.69 -8.92
C LEU A 18 7.51 37.10 -7.66
N LEU A 19 6.35 37.57 -7.21
CA LEU A 19 5.62 36.97 -6.08
C LEU A 19 5.10 35.56 -6.39
N LEU A 20 4.61 35.33 -7.61
CA LEU A 20 4.21 34.00 -8.07
C LEU A 20 5.40 33.05 -8.20
N ILE A 21 6.52 33.50 -8.78
CA ILE A 21 7.75 32.70 -8.87
C ILE A 21 8.31 32.41 -7.47
N SER A 22 8.28 33.39 -6.57
CA SER A 22 8.74 33.22 -5.19
C SER A 22 7.81 32.32 -4.37
N ALA A 23 6.49 32.37 -4.61
CA ALA A 23 5.54 31.44 -4.01
C ALA A 23 5.75 30.02 -4.55
N VAL A 24 5.96 29.87 -5.86
CA VAL A 24 6.27 28.57 -6.50
C VAL A 24 7.66 28.05 -6.09
N LEU A 25 8.61 28.90 -5.68
CA LEU A 25 9.92 28.46 -5.17
C LEU A 25 9.92 28.25 -3.65
N ALA A 26 9.10 28.97 -2.90
CA ALA A 26 8.96 28.82 -1.45
C ALA A 26 8.07 27.62 -1.07
N TYR A 27 7.12 27.23 -1.92
CA TYR A 27 6.28 26.04 -1.72
C TYR A 27 7.00 24.73 -2.03
N PHE A 28 8.23 24.82 -2.51
CA PHE A 28 8.86 23.77 -3.28
C PHE A 28 10.35 23.80 -2.95
N PRO A 29 10.78 23.11 -1.87
CA PRO A 29 12.16 22.70 -1.73
C PRO A 29 12.46 21.62 -2.79
N ILE A 30 12.35 21.98 -4.08
CA ILE A 30 12.27 21.06 -5.22
C ILE A 30 13.59 20.34 -5.50
N LYS A 31 14.73 20.95 -5.19
CA LYS A 31 16.00 20.33 -5.60
C LYS A 31 16.45 19.15 -4.71
N ASN A 32 15.89 19.01 -3.50
CA ASN A 32 16.27 17.94 -2.57
C ASN A 32 15.09 17.11 -2.04
N SER A 33 13.86 17.33 -2.50
CA SER A 33 12.77 16.41 -2.16
C SER A 33 12.91 15.14 -3.01
N GLU A 34 12.88 13.97 -2.38
CA GLU A 34 12.93 12.69 -3.10
C GLU A 34 11.83 12.59 -4.16
N GLU A 35 10.67 13.21 -3.92
CA GLU A 35 9.57 13.35 -4.87
C GLU A 35 9.98 13.96 -6.22
N PHE A 36 10.84 14.97 -6.25
CA PHE A 36 11.26 15.57 -7.52
C PHE A 36 12.18 14.64 -8.32
N ARG A 37 12.95 13.77 -7.64
CA ARG A 37 13.76 12.74 -8.31
C ARG A 37 12.87 11.75 -9.06
N TYR A 38 11.72 11.40 -8.49
CA TYR A 38 10.78 10.46 -9.10
C TYR A 38 9.96 11.06 -10.25
N PHE A 39 9.79 12.39 -10.28
CA PHE A 39 9.06 13.06 -11.36
C PHE A 39 9.66 12.81 -12.76
N PHE A 40 11.00 12.70 -12.85
CA PHE A 40 11.73 12.39 -14.08
C PHE A 40 12.15 10.92 -14.19
N ALA A 41 11.77 10.08 -13.23
CA ALA A 41 12.16 8.69 -13.26
C ALA A 41 11.51 7.97 -14.46
N PRO A 42 12.25 7.05 -15.12
CA PRO A 42 11.74 6.35 -16.28
C PRO A 42 10.52 5.51 -15.92
N LYS A 43 9.67 5.28 -16.91
CA LYS A 43 8.58 4.30 -16.79
C LYS A 43 9.19 2.91 -16.63
N VAL A 44 8.57 2.08 -15.81
CA VAL A 44 8.89 0.66 -15.71
C VAL A 44 7.68 -0.15 -16.11
N VAL A 45 7.90 -1.14 -16.97
CA VAL A 45 6.84 -1.98 -17.52
C VAL A 45 7.06 -3.40 -17.05
N TYR A 46 5.99 -4.01 -16.55
CA TYR A 46 5.95 -5.43 -16.23
C TYR A 46 4.94 -6.12 -17.13
N GLU A 47 5.33 -7.20 -17.80
CA GLU A 47 4.41 -8.10 -18.46
C GLU A 47 3.79 -9.05 -17.42
N VAL A 48 2.47 -9.19 -17.44
CA VAL A 48 1.73 -10.10 -16.56
C VAL A 48 1.62 -11.48 -17.23
N LYS A 49 2.44 -12.44 -16.76
CA LYS A 49 2.37 -13.83 -17.24
C LYS A 49 1.17 -14.54 -16.61
N GLY A 50 0.54 -15.43 -17.39
CA GLY A 50 -0.65 -16.17 -16.97
C GLY A 50 -1.97 -15.42 -17.19
N TYR A 51 -1.93 -14.18 -17.66
CA TYR A 51 -3.10 -13.48 -18.20
C TYR A 51 -3.45 -14.10 -19.56
N GLN A 52 -4.51 -14.93 -19.60
CA GLN A 52 -5.09 -15.47 -20.84
C GLN A 52 -6.53 -14.95 -21.00
N GLY A 53 -6.99 -14.72 -22.23
CA GLY A 53 -8.29 -14.10 -22.52
C GLY A 53 -9.54 -14.88 -22.07
N ASP A 54 -9.37 -16.09 -21.53
CA ASP A 54 -10.46 -17.06 -21.31
C ASP A 54 -10.96 -17.06 -19.85
N GLY A 55 -11.49 -15.92 -19.39
CA GLY A 55 -12.16 -15.80 -18.08
C GLY A 55 -11.30 -15.25 -16.94
N ASN A 56 -10.12 -14.72 -17.24
CA ASN A 56 -9.29 -14.03 -16.26
C ASN A 56 -9.80 -12.61 -16.04
N GLY A 57 -10.21 -12.33 -14.81
CA GLY A 57 -10.94 -11.12 -14.47
C GLY A 57 -10.11 -9.85 -14.65
N PRO A 58 -10.60 -8.85 -15.41
CA PRO A 58 -10.15 -7.47 -15.28
C PRO A 58 -10.09 -6.97 -13.83
N GLU A 59 -10.92 -7.56 -12.96
CA GLU A 59 -10.95 -7.34 -11.51
C GLU A 59 -9.61 -7.65 -10.83
N ASP A 60 -8.99 -8.79 -11.12
CA ASP A 60 -7.66 -9.14 -10.56
C ASP A 60 -6.60 -8.13 -10.98
N MET A 61 -6.69 -7.61 -12.20
CA MET A 61 -5.75 -6.60 -12.71
C MET A 61 -5.98 -5.25 -12.04
N GLU A 62 -7.23 -4.90 -11.73
CA GLU A 62 -7.53 -3.71 -10.94
C GLU A 62 -6.93 -3.82 -9.53
N ILE A 63 -7.13 -4.97 -8.87
CA ILE A 63 -6.56 -5.28 -7.55
C ILE A 63 -5.03 -5.20 -7.60
N LEU A 64 -4.40 -5.88 -8.55
CA LEU A 64 -2.95 -5.89 -8.71
C LEU A 64 -2.40 -4.48 -8.97
N THR A 65 -3.06 -3.71 -9.85
CA THR A 65 -2.68 -2.32 -10.15
C THR A 65 -2.77 -1.43 -8.91
N ARG A 66 -3.82 -1.61 -8.10
CA ARG A 66 -4.01 -0.87 -6.84
C ARG A 66 -2.90 -1.21 -5.83
N ARG A 67 -2.57 -2.48 -5.67
CA ARG A 67 -1.49 -2.95 -4.80
C ARG A 67 -0.14 -2.38 -5.23
N VAL A 68 0.21 -2.50 -6.51
CA VAL A 68 1.47 -2.00 -7.06
C VAL A 68 1.56 -0.48 -6.99
N SER A 69 0.45 0.24 -7.21
CA SER A 69 0.41 1.70 -7.06
C SER A 69 0.76 2.16 -5.64
N ARG A 70 0.34 1.42 -4.61
CA ARG A 70 0.68 1.71 -3.20
C ARG A 70 2.15 1.51 -2.87
N LEU A 71 2.89 0.75 -3.69
CA LEU A 71 4.33 0.54 -3.53
C LEU A 71 5.17 1.64 -4.20
N GLY A 72 4.53 2.58 -4.89
CA GLY A 72 5.20 3.65 -5.61
C GLY A 72 6.11 4.48 -4.68
N PRO A 73 7.33 4.84 -5.10
CA PRO A 73 8.31 5.49 -4.23
C PRO A 73 8.00 6.96 -3.90
N GLY A 74 6.94 7.52 -4.49
CA GLY A 74 6.51 8.89 -4.22
C GLY A 74 5.02 9.09 -4.44
N LEU A 75 4.48 10.18 -3.91
CA LEU A 75 3.06 10.53 -3.92
C LEU A 75 2.45 10.56 -5.33
N PHE A 76 3.27 10.90 -6.32
CA PHE A 76 2.84 11.00 -7.71
C PHE A 76 3.10 9.73 -8.53
N SER A 77 3.68 8.70 -7.93
CA SER A 77 3.87 7.40 -8.55
C SER A 77 2.52 6.74 -8.77
N ARG A 78 2.34 6.11 -9.92
CA ARG A 78 1.10 5.45 -10.29
C ARG A 78 1.39 4.22 -11.13
N ALA A 79 0.67 3.14 -10.87
CA ALA A 79 0.60 2.00 -11.77
C ALA A 79 -0.67 2.07 -12.61
N ASP A 80 -0.57 1.71 -13.88
CA ASP A 80 -1.68 1.60 -14.81
C ASP A 80 -1.68 0.23 -15.47
N PHE A 81 -2.87 -0.33 -15.69
CA PHE A 81 -3.05 -1.55 -16.46
C PHE A 81 -3.19 -1.22 -17.95
N MET A 82 -2.45 -1.94 -18.79
CA MET A 82 -2.56 -1.85 -20.25
C MET A 82 -2.65 -3.25 -20.85
N GLN A 83 -3.49 -3.39 -21.87
CA GLN A 83 -3.57 -4.60 -22.67
C GLN A 83 -3.17 -4.29 -24.10
N ASN A 84 -2.26 -5.07 -24.68
CA ASN A 84 -1.86 -4.96 -26.08
C ASN A 84 -1.57 -6.34 -26.67
N ASP A 85 -2.08 -6.62 -27.86
CA ASP A 85 -1.87 -7.88 -28.59
C ASP A 85 -2.10 -9.15 -27.74
N GLY A 86 -3.16 -9.15 -26.92
CA GLY A 86 -3.49 -10.26 -26.03
C GLY A 86 -2.59 -10.41 -24.81
N LYS A 87 -1.62 -9.52 -24.61
CA LYS A 87 -0.76 -9.46 -23.43
C LYS A 87 -1.23 -8.37 -22.48
N ALA A 88 -1.04 -8.62 -21.19
CA ALA A 88 -1.31 -7.68 -20.12
C ALA A 88 -0.01 -7.08 -19.59
N PHE A 89 -0.06 -5.79 -19.25
CA PHE A 89 1.06 -5.03 -18.73
C PHE A 89 0.63 -4.17 -17.55
N ILE A 90 1.50 -4.09 -16.54
CA ILE A 90 1.44 -3.08 -15.48
C ILE A 90 2.54 -2.06 -15.74
N VAL A 91 2.14 -0.82 -15.96
CA VAL A 91 3.05 0.29 -16.27
C VAL A 91 3.14 1.21 -15.06
N LEU A 92 4.31 1.27 -14.43
CA LEU A 92 4.61 2.24 -13.39
C LEU A 92 5.16 3.50 -14.03
N THR A 93 4.57 4.63 -13.68
CA THR A 93 5.05 5.96 -14.07
C THR A 93 5.63 6.68 -12.87
N ARG A 94 6.65 7.51 -13.12
CA ARG A 94 7.35 8.33 -12.11
C ARG A 94 8.01 7.48 -11.02
N GLY A 95 8.76 6.47 -11.44
CA GLY A 95 9.57 5.64 -10.55
C GLY A 95 9.04 4.22 -10.44
N ALA A 96 9.96 3.32 -10.08
CA ALA A 96 9.65 1.92 -9.86
C ALA A 96 9.58 1.67 -8.36
N ALA A 97 8.54 0.96 -7.93
CA ALA A 97 8.58 0.27 -6.67
C ALA A 97 9.76 -0.72 -6.63
N ASN A 98 10.20 -1.09 -5.43
CA ASN A 98 11.17 -2.17 -5.25
C ASN A 98 10.68 -3.44 -5.96
N ALA A 99 11.50 -4.02 -6.84
CA ALA A 99 11.11 -5.16 -7.66
C ALA A 99 10.69 -6.39 -6.83
N ARG A 100 11.36 -6.63 -5.69
CA ARG A 100 10.97 -7.70 -4.75
C ARG A 100 9.58 -7.47 -4.17
N LEU A 101 9.20 -6.21 -3.90
CA LEU A 101 7.86 -5.88 -3.41
C LEU A 101 6.79 -6.08 -4.49
N VAL A 102 7.09 -5.64 -5.71
CA VAL A 102 6.20 -5.86 -6.86
C VAL A 102 5.96 -7.35 -7.09
N GLU A 103 7.02 -8.15 -7.01
CA GLU A 103 6.93 -9.61 -7.09
C GLU A 103 6.08 -10.18 -5.95
N PHE A 104 6.38 -9.81 -4.71
CA PHE A 104 5.67 -10.26 -3.51
C PHE A 104 4.15 -10.00 -3.59
N VAL A 105 3.72 -8.79 -3.93
CA VAL A 105 2.28 -8.46 -4.01
C VAL A 105 1.56 -9.12 -5.19
N SER A 106 2.30 -9.51 -6.22
CA SER A 106 1.77 -10.22 -7.38
C SER A 106 1.61 -11.72 -7.15
N GLN A 107 2.49 -12.32 -6.34
CA GLN A 107 2.50 -13.76 -6.06
C GLN A 107 1.56 -14.16 -4.92
N HIS A 108 0.95 -13.19 -4.24
CA HIS A 108 0.09 -13.44 -3.09
C HIS A 108 -1.35 -13.04 -3.41
N PRO A 109 -2.27 -13.98 -3.65
CA PRO A 109 -3.69 -13.69 -3.83
C PRO A 109 -4.27 -12.82 -2.71
N GLY A 110 -3.81 -12.97 -1.46
CA GLY A 110 -4.21 -12.12 -0.34
C GLY A 110 -5.20 -12.75 0.63
N ASN A 111 -5.32 -14.07 0.64
CA ASN A 111 -6.21 -14.79 1.57
C ASN A 111 -5.63 -14.72 2.99
N PHE A 112 -6.03 -13.69 3.72
CA PHE A 112 -5.64 -13.49 5.11
C PHE A 112 -6.57 -14.23 6.05
N VAL A 113 -6.00 -14.94 7.02
CA VAL A 113 -6.74 -15.57 8.12
C VAL A 113 -5.96 -15.40 9.43
N MET A 114 -6.65 -14.95 10.47
CA MET A 114 -6.20 -15.01 11.85
C MET A 114 -7.04 -16.05 12.60
N ARG A 115 -6.37 -16.96 13.31
CA ARG A 115 -7.00 -18.09 14.00
C ARG A 115 -6.30 -18.45 15.31
N GLY A 116 -6.99 -19.25 16.13
CA GLY A 116 -6.40 -19.90 17.30
C GLY A 116 -5.57 -21.13 16.95
N GLU A 117 -5.33 -21.98 17.95
CA GLU A 117 -4.49 -23.17 17.81
C GLU A 117 -5.07 -24.20 16.84
N ALA A 118 -6.39 -24.42 16.91
CA ALA A 118 -7.09 -25.31 16.00
C ALA A 118 -7.25 -24.65 14.61
N PRO A 119 -7.03 -25.37 13.49
CA PRO A 119 -7.16 -24.82 12.13
C PRO A 119 -8.54 -24.21 11.81
N GLU A 120 -9.60 -24.82 12.34
CA GLU A 120 -11.00 -24.40 12.19
C GLU A 120 -11.38 -23.23 13.11
N ASP A 121 -10.52 -22.86 14.05
CA ASP A 121 -10.74 -21.77 15.00
C ASP A 121 -10.46 -20.40 14.38
N ILE A 122 -11.14 -20.08 13.28
CA ILE A 122 -10.99 -18.82 12.55
C ILE A 122 -11.62 -17.69 13.38
N TRP A 123 -10.85 -16.60 13.54
CA TRP A 123 -11.27 -15.40 14.25
C TRP A 123 -11.56 -14.25 13.31
N TYR A 124 -10.65 -14.00 12.35
CA TYR A 124 -10.77 -12.92 11.37
C TYR A 124 -10.24 -13.37 10.01
N THR A 125 -10.80 -12.80 8.95
CA THR A 125 -10.43 -13.01 7.55
C THR A 125 -10.18 -11.67 6.85
N ASN A 126 -9.78 -11.68 5.59
CA ASN A 126 -9.57 -10.45 4.80
C ASN A 126 -10.83 -9.56 4.74
N THR A 127 -12.04 -10.12 4.73
CA THR A 127 -13.29 -9.35 4.69
C THR A 127 -13.59 -8.62 6.00
N ASP A 128 -12.93 -9.03 7.09
CA ASP A 128 -13.09 -8.42 8.40
C ASP A 128 -12.14 -7.24 8.60
N ILE A 129 -11.25 -6.94 7.66
CA ILE A 129 -10.24 -5.87 7.77
C ILE A 129 -10.81 -4.56 7.21
N VAL A 130 -10.74 -3.49 8.01
CA VAL A 130 -11.06 -2.12 7.58
C VAL A 130 -9.85 -1.47 6.95
N GLU A 131 -8.71 -1.58 7.62
CA GLU A 131 -7.45 -0.98 7.19
C GLU A 131 -6.26 -1.73 7.81
N SER A 132 -5.13 -1.62 7.13
CA SER A 132 -3.83 -2.03 7.64
C SER A 132 -2.79 -0.95 7.39
N THR A 133 -1.85 -0.80 8.34
CA THR A 133 -0.81 0.22 8.27
C THR A 133 0.50 -0.31 8.83
N ALA A 134 1.61 0.00 8.15
CA ALA A 134 2.95 -0.26 8.68
C ALA A 134 3.25 0.81 9.74
N VAL A 135 3.58 0.36 10.94
CA VAL A 135 3.89 1.22 12.08
C VAL A 135 5.27 0.85 12.62
N SER A 136 5.97 1.81 13.20
CA SER A 136 7.20 1.55 13.95
C SER A 136 6.96 1.86 15.43
N PRO A 137 6.55 0.87 16.24
CA PRO A 137 6.19 1.11 17.64
C PRO A 137 7.40 1.52 18.50
N ARG A 138 8.62 1.16 18.06
CA ARG A 138 9.87 1.35 18.81
C ARG A 138 11.05 1.82 17.94
N GLY A 139 10.79 2.63 16.91
CA GLY A 139 11.82 3.25 16.06
C GLY A 139 12.42 2.29 15.02
N ASP A 140 12.94 1.15 15.49
CA ASP A 140 13.68 0.20 14.65
C ASP A 140 12.88 -1.06 14.29
N ASP A 141 11.84 -1.38 15.09
CA ASP A 141 10.96 -2.52 14.84
C ASP A 141 9.75 -2.09 14.00
N ILE A 142 9.55 -2.73 12.85
CA ILE A 142 8.36 -2.52 12.03
C ILE A 142 7.32 -3.59 12.32
N ALA A 143 6.09 -3.12 12.49
CA ALA A 143 4.92 -3.94 12.71
C ALA A 143 3.81 -3.54 11.72
N VAL A 144 2.89 -4.47 11.48
CA VAL A 144 1.67 -4.21 10.73
C VAL A 144 0.51 -4.12 11.72
N SER A 145 -0.09 -2.95 11.83
CA SER A 145 -1.35 -2.77 12.55
C SER A 145 -2.50 -3.12 11.62
N ILE A 146 -3.40 -3.98 12.07
CA ILE A 146 -4.62 -4.38 11.37
C ILE A 146 -5.81 -3.94 12.22
N THR A 147 -6.70 -3.16 11.64
CA THR A 147 -7.95 -2.76 12.28
C THR A 147 -9.08 -3.58 11.68
N VAL A 148 -9.78 -4.37 12.50
CA VAL A 148 -10.94 -5.17 12.06
C VAL A 148 -12.23 -4.36 12.10
N THR A 149 -13.31 -4.83 11.48
CA THR A 149 -14.63 -4.18 11.54
C THR A 149 -15.25 -4.30 12.95
N ASP A 150 -16.18 -3.41 13.30
CA ASP A 150 -16.90 -3.50 14.58
C ASP A 150 -17.74 -4.78 14.67
N GLU A 151 -18.33 -5.20 13.55
CA GLU A 151 -19.10 -6.44 13.45
C GLU A 151 -18.23 -7.67 13.72
N ALA A 152 -17.06 -7.75 13.07
CA ALA A 152 -16.13 -8.85 13.28
C ALA A 152 -15.61 -8.88 14.73
N TYR A 153 -15.29 -7.71 15.30
CA TYR A 153 -14.85 -7.64 16.70
C TYR A 153 -15.96 -8.04 17.67
N ALA A 154 -17.22 -7.64 17.44
CA ALA A 154 -18.34 -8.05 18.28
C ALA A 154 -18.58 -9.57 18.23
N LYS A 155 -18.42 -10.16 17.03
CA LYS A 155 -18.61 -11.60 16.78
C LYS A 155 -17.48 -12.45 17.38
N SER A 156 -16.23 -12.08 17.11
CA SER A 156 -15.06 -12.91 17.42
C SER A 156 -14.27 -12.42 18.64
N GLY A 157 -14.39 -11.16 19.04
CA GLY A 157 -13.55 -10.55 20.07
C GLY A 157 -13.64 -11.24 21.43
N LYS A 158 -14.84 -11.69 21.85
CA LYS A 158 -14.99 -12.50 23.06
C LYS A 158 -14.20 -13.81 22.95
N LYS A 159 -14.37 -14.52 21.83
CA LYS A 159 -13.72 -15.80 21.55
C LYS A 159 -12.19 -15.67 21.51
N VAL A 160 -11.66 -14.62 20.90
CA VAL A 160 -10.22 -14.30 20.91
C VAL A 160 -9.73 -14.08 22.34
N ASN A 161 -10.48 -13.30 23.12
CA ASN A 161 -10.10 -12.95 24.50
C ASN A 161 -10.26 -14.09 25.50
N ASP A 162 -11.12 -15.06 25.22
CA ASP A 162 -11.23 -16.30 25.99
C ASP A 162 -10.02 -17.23 25.75
N ASN A 163 -9.26 -17.02 24.67
CA ASN A 163 -8.04 -17.77 24.32
C ASN A 163 -6.74 -17.12 24.85
N VAL A 164 -6.82 -16.15 25.77
CA VAL A 164 -5.62 -15.58 26.42
C VAL A 164 -4.85 -16.70 27.13
N GLY A 165 -3.55 -16.76 26.86
CA GLY A 165 -2.64 -17.84 27.29
C GLY A 165 -2.32 -18.85 26.18
N GLY A 166 -3.17 -18.96 25.14
CA GLY A 166 -2.93 -19.78 23.95
C GLY A 166 -2.15 -19.06 22.85
N TYR A 167 -1.95 -19.75 21.73
CA TYR A 167 -1.32 -19.16 20.53
C TYR A 167 -2.33 -18.67 19.50
N SER A 168 -2.02 -17.52 18.90
CA SER A 168 -2.62 -17.04 17.66
C SER A 168 -1.71 -17.36 16.47
N TYR A 169 -2.34 -17.66 15.35
CA TYR A 169 -1.69 -17.88 14.07
C TYR A 169 -2.29 -16.92 13.04
N VAL A 170 -1.41 -16.29 12.27
CA VAL A 170 -1.78 -15.50 11.11
C VAL A 170 -1.23 -16.19 9.88
N THR A 171 -2.10 -16.44 8.92
CA THR A 171 -1.75 -17.02 7.64
C THR A 171 -2.08 -16.07 6.50
N LEU A 172 -1.20 -16.05 5.49
CA LEU A 172 -1.44 -15.45 4.20
C LEU A 172 -1.34 -16.54 3.14
N ASP A 173 -2.41 -16.73 2.36
CA ASP A 173 -2.47 -17.73 1.29
C ASP A 173 -2.09 -19.14 1.78
N GLY A 174 -2.56 -19.49 2.98
CA GLY A 174 -2.31 -20.79 3.63
C GLY A 174 -0.95 -20.93 4.32
N THR A 175 -0.04 -19.96 4.14
CA THR A 175 1.28 -19.98 4.78
C THR A 175 1.24 -19.20 6.09
N VAL A 176 1.76 -19.78 7.18
CA VAL A 176 1.87 -19.09 8.48
C VAL A 176 2.94 -18.00 8.38
N ILE A 177 2.52 -16.75 8.50
CA ILE A 177 3.41 -15.57 8.48
C ILE A 177 3.66 -15.01 9.88
N SER A 178 2.80 -15.32 10.85
CA SER A 178 3.02 -14.95 12.24
C SER A 178 2.44 -15.98 13.20
N LYS A 179 3.15 -16.21 14.30
CA LYS A 179 2.71 -17.02 15.44
C LYS A 179 3.06 -16.26 16.71
N ALA A 180 2.07 -16.00 17.56
CA ALA A 180 2.29 -15.26 18.80
C ALA A 180 1.48 -15.86 19.94
N LYS A 181 2.00 -15.77 21.17
CA LYS A 181 1.24 -16.13 22.37
C LYS A 181 0.37 -14.94 22.76
N LEU A 182 -0.93 -15.17 22.95
CA LEU A 182 -1.84 -14.15 23.46
C LEU A 182 -1.59 -13.93 24.94
N GLN A 183 -0.92 -12.82 25.29
CA GLN A 183 -0.62 -12.48 26.69
C GLN A 183 -1.70 -11.62 27.34
N THR A 184 -2.45 -10.87 26.53
CA THR A 184 -3.48 -9.94 26.98
C THR A 184 -4.70 -10.03 26.08
N LYS A 185 -5.80 -9.45 26.55
CA LYS A 185 -6.97 -9.22 25.70
C LYS A 185 -6.58 -8.33 24.51
N LEU A 186 -7.09 -8.67 23.33
CA LEU A 186 -6.93 -7.89 22.11
C LEU A 186 -8.13 -6.97 21.92
N GLY A 187 -7.86 -5.77 21.43
CA GLY A 187 -8.87 -4.83 20.95
C GLY A 187 -9.16 -5.03 19.46
N LYS A 188 -9.83 -4.03 18.87
CA LYS A 188 -10.15 -3.96 17.43
C LYS A 188 -8.90 -3.78 16.54
N SER A 189 -7.86 -3.15 17.09
CA SER A 189 -6.56 -2.99 16.43
C SER A 189 -5.60 -4.06 16.94
N ILE A 190 -5.06 -4.85 16.01
CA ILE A 190 -4.18 -5.98 16.28
C ILE A 190 -2.84 -5.70 15.62
N MET A 191 -1.76 -5.86 16.37
CA MET A 191 -0.42 -5.60 15.88
C MET A 191 0.31 -6.90 15.59
N LEU A 192 0.82 -7.03 14.37
CA LEU A 192 1.69 -8.11 13.94
C LEU A 192 3.13 -7.58 13.90
N ALA A 193 3.98 -8.03 14.81
CA ALA A 193 5.36 -7.58 14.92
C ALA A 193 6.34 -8.51 14.19
N GLY A 194 7.58 -8.05 13.99
CA GLY A 194 8.69 -8.86 13.48
C GLY A 194 8.85 -8.84 11.96
N TYR A 195 8.39 -7.78 11.30
CA TYR A 195 8.57 -7.60 9.86
C TYR A 195 9.74 -6.65 9.58
N ASP A 196 10.45 -6.88 8.48
CA ASP A 196 11.26 -5.83 7.89
C ASP A 196 10.36 -4.81 7.16
N ASN A 197 10.93 -3.65 6.79
CA ASN A 197 10.15 -2.58 6.15
C ASN A 197 9.50 -3.02 4.83
N SER A 198 10.22 -3.82 4.04
CA SER A 198 9.72 -4.34 2.78
C SER A 198 8.53 -5.26 2.98
N ASP A 199 8.68 -6.28 3.82
CA ASP A 199 7.67 -7.30 4.03
C ASP A 199 6.41 -6.69 4.70
N ALA A 200 6.58 -5.73 5.62
CA ALA A 200 5.46 -4.97 6.18
C ALA A 200 4.72 -4.13 5.13
N THR A 201 5.46 -3.42 4.27
CA THR A 201 4.88 -2.60 3.19
C THR A 201 4.12 -3.46 2.19
N GLY A 202 4.70 -4.61 1.80
CA GLY A 202 4.06 -5.58 0.91
C GLY A 202 2.79 -6.15 1.52
N LEU A 203 2.83 -6.56 2.79
CA LEU A 203 1.66 -7.08 3.50
C LEU A 203 0.53 -6.04 3.58
N VAL A 204 0.85 -4.79 3.92
CA VAL A 204 -0.12 -3.68 3.96
C VAL A 204 -0.75 -3.45 2.58
N ALA A 205 0.05 -3.48 1.51
CA ALA A 205 -0.47 -3.33 0.16
C ALA A 205 -1.46 -4.45 -0.18
N ILE A 206 -1.16 -5.70 0.19
CA ILE A 206 -2.04 -6.86 -0.01
C ILE A 206 -3.34 -6.72 0.78
N LEU A 207 -3.25 -6.46 2.09
CA LEU A 207 -4.42 -6.40 2.98
C LEU A 207 -5.37 -5.23 2.63
N ASN A 208 -4.83 -4.11 2.14
CA ASN A 208 -5.63 -2.97 1.67
C ASN A 208 -6.00 -3.05 0.17
N GLY A 209 -5.60 -4.14 -0.49
CA GLY A 209 -5.67 -4.32 -1.94
C GLY A 209 -6.87 -5.10 -2.44
N ASP A 210 -7.64 -5.74 -1.54
CA ASP A 210 -8.61 -6.81 -1.83
C ASP A 210 -7.95 -8.11 -2.30
N VAL A 211 -8.69 -9.21 -2.50
CA VAL A 211 -8.17 -10.55 -2.81
C VAL A 211 -8.24 -10.86 -4.31
N MET A 212 -7.12 -11.28 -4.89
CA MET A 212 -7.08 -11.77 -6.27
C MET A 212 -7.55 -13.22 -6.33
N SER A 213 -8.09 -13.65 -7.46
CA SER A 213 -8.47 -15.04 -7.67
C SER A 213 -7.27 -16.01 -7.65
N ARG A 214 -6.06 -15.51 -7.95
CA ARG A 214 -4.82 -16.29 -8.00
C ARG A 214 -3.57 -15.41 -8.01
N ALA A 215 -2.41 -16.06 -7.94
CA ALA A 215 -1.10 -15.45 -8.08
C ALA A 215 -0.76 -15.15 -9.54
N TYR A 216 0.02 -14.09 -9.76
CA TYR A 216 0.54 -13.69 -11.06
C TYR A 216 2.06 -13.58 -11.03
N THR A 217 2.69 -13.79 -12.17
CA THR A 217 4.13 -13.56 -12.35
C THR A 217 4.33 -12.30 -13.18
N LEU A 218 5.05 -11.32 -12.61
CA LEU A 218 5.40 -10.08 -13.28
C LEU A 218 6.83 -10.14 -13.80
N VAL A 219 7.01 -9.98 -15.11
CA VAL A 219 8.34 -9.96 -15.74
C VAL A 219 8.66 -8.54 -16.16
N LYS A 220 9.73 -7.96 -15.60
CA LYS A 220 10.19 -6.62 -15.96
C LYS A 220 10.74 -6.63 -17.39
N MET A 221 10.27 -5.69 -18.21
CA MET A 221 10.67 -5.49 -19.61
C MET A 221 11.79 -4.45 -19.74
#